data_AF-A0A4Z0GWG7-F1
#
_entry.id   AF-A0A4Z0GWG7-F1
#
_cell.length_a   1.000
_cell.length_b   1.000
_cell.length_c   1.000
_cell.angle_alpha   90.00
_cell.angle_beta   90.00
_cell.angle_gamma   90.00
#
_symmetry.space_group_name_H-M   'P 1'
#
loop_
_entity.id
_entity.type
_entity.pdbx_description
1 polymer ?
#
loop_
_entity_poly.entity_id
_entity_poly.type
_entity_poly.pdbx_seq_one_letter_code
_entity_poly.pdbx_strand_id
1 'polypeptide(L)'
;MAKKSKQYDYDLEEVKRLIGETDKNYREISAETGCPYASVVYHGRKIRGRVNRSHKYDAMEQTTPSPASLQMPVFTEEAQSTSYETSGTTLSISRKDISIDDAQAEAERMIQAARALGLNRINLTIEK
;
A
#
# COMPACT_ATOMS: atom_id res chain seq x y z
N MET A 1 -5.07 -33.78 26.53
CA MET A 1 -3.93 -32.98 27.04
C MET A 1 -3.73 -31.79 26.12
N ALA A 2 -4.07 -30.57 26.57
CA ALA A 2 -3.88 -29.37 25.76
C ALA A 2 -2.39 -29.02 25.71
N LYS A 3 -1.82 -28.97 24.50
CA LYS A 3 -0.43 -28.57 24.29
C LYS A 3 -0.31 -27.09 24.68
N LYS A 4 0.42 -26.78 25.76
CA LYS A 4 0.76 -25.41 26.14
C LYS A 4 1.43 -24.74 24.94
N SER A 5 0.90 -23.59 24.52
CA SER A 5 1.52 -22.79 23.46
C SER A 5 2.93 -22.42 23.89
N LYS A 6 3.93 -22.67 23.04
CA LYS A 6 5.29 -22.18 23.26
C LYS A 6 5.24 -20.67 23.26
N GLN A 7 5.33 -20.05 24.44
CA GLN A 7 5.61 -18.63 24.56
C GLN A 7 7.09 -18.45 24.24
N TYR A 8 7.36 -17.62 23.26
CA TYR A 8 8.72 -17.21 22.92
C TYR A 8 8.87 -15.79 23.47
N ASP A 9 9.81 -15.60 24.40
CA ASP A 9 10.25 -14.26 24.77
C ASP A 9 11.16 -13.76 23.66
N TYR A 10 10.63 -12.87 22.83
CA TYR A 10 11.40 -12.12 21.85
C TYR A 10 10.98 -10.67 21.91
N ASP A 11 11.94 -9.77 21.63
CA ASP A 11 11.67 -8.34 21.63
C ASP A 11 10.87 -7.97 20.37
N LEU A 12 9.57 -7.76 20.57
CA LEU A 12 8.66 -7.34 19.53
C LEU A 12 8.99 -5.95 18.99
N GLU A 13 9.61 -5.08 19.78
CA GLU A 13 9.94 -3.72 19.36
C GLU A 13 11.13 -3.74 18.42
N GLU A 14 12.16 -4.51 18.76
CA GLU A 14 13.33 -4.67 17.91
C GLU A 14 13.00 -5.33 16.56
N VAL A 15 12.13 -6.35 16.56
CA VAL A 15 11.63 -6.98 15.32
C VAL A 15 10.93 -5.94 14.44
N LYS A 16 10.07 -5.09 15.00
CA LYS A 16 9.36 -4.06 14.23
C LYS A 16 10.32 -2.99 13.71
N ARG A 17 11.30 -2.57 14.51
CA ARG A 17 12.33 -1.62 14.11
C ARG A 17 13.12 -2.15 12.92
N LEU A 18 13.64 -3.37 13.03
CA LEU A 18 14.40 -4.01 11.94
C LEU A 18 13.57 -4.16 10.66
N ILE A 19 12.30 -4.55 10.77
CA ILE A 19 11.42 -4.70 9.60
C ILE A 19 11.12 -3.37 8.90
N GLY A 20 10.97 -2.29 9.67
CA GLY A 20 10.56 -0.97 9.18
C GLY A 20 11.71 -0.09 8.71
N GLU A 21 12.86 -0.15 9.39
CA GLU A 21 14.04 0.66 9.08
C GLU A 21 14.99 -0.03 8.11
N THR A 22 14.99 -1.38 8.07
CA THR A 22 15.92 -2.14 7.23
C THR A 22 15.18 -3.01 6.22
N ASP A 23 15.80 -3.18 5.06
CA ASP A 23 15.35 -4.09 4.00
C ASP A 23 15.87 -5.53 4.18
N LYS A 24 16.36 -5.88 5.38
CA LYS A 24 16.82 -7.23 5.73
C LYS A 24 15.77 -8.29 5.42
N ASN A 25 16.22 -9.49 5.12
CA ASN A 25 15.35 -10.63 4.85
C ASN A 25 14.70 -11.10 6.16
N TYR A 26 13.43 -11.54 6.11
CA TYR A 26 12.73 -12.08 7.29
C TYR A 26 13.48 -13.24 7.96
N ARG A 27 14.29 -13.98 7.20
CA ARG A 27 15.16 -15.03 7.75
C ARG A 27 16.29 -14.47 8.61
N GLU A 28 16.89 -13.36 8.19
CA GLU A 28 17.98 -12.69 8.91
C GLU A 28 17.46 -12.05 10.19
N ILE A 29 16.31 -11.37 10.10
CA ILE A 29 15.66 -10.75 11.25
C ILE A 29 15.27 -11.81 12.31
N SER A 30 14.82 -12.99 11.88
CA SER A 30 14.49 -14.11 12.77
C SER A 30 15.73 -14.66 13.48
N ALA A 31 16.87 -14.72 12.79
CA ALA A 31 18.14 -15.15 13.39
C ALA A 31 18.70 -14.11 14.38
N GLU A 32 18.56 -12.82 14.08
CA GLU A 32 19.07 -11.71 14.90
C GLU A 32 18.24 -11.52 16.19
N THR A 33 16.92 -11.64 16.10
CA THR A 33 16.00 -11.36 17.23
C THR A 33 15.59 -12.61 18.01
N GLY A 34 15.93 -13.81 17.52
CA GLY A 34 15.42 -15.08 18.06
C GLY A 34 13.91 -15.27 17.91
N CYS A 35 13.23 -14.35 17.21
CA CYS A 35 11.79 -14.41 16.97
C CYS A 35 11.46 -15.53 15.96
N PRO A 36 10.40 -16.32 16.17
CA PRO A 36 9.96 -17.31 15.19
C PRO A 36 9.69 -16.65 13.82
N TYR A 37 10.19 -17.27 12.75
CA TYR A 37 10.03 -16.77 11.38
C TYR A 37 8.58 -16.40 11.04
N ALA A 38 7.60 -17.20 11.48
CA ALA A 38 6.18 -16.92 11.26
C ALA A 38 5.73 -15.59 11.88
N SER A 39 6.19 -15.27 13.09
CA SER A 39 5.91 -14.00 13.77
C SER A 39 6.56 -12.83 13.03
N VAL A 40 7.82 -12.97 12.60
CA VAL A 40 8.52 -11.96 11.80
C VAL A 40 7.77 -11.68 10.49
N VAL A 41 7.34 -12.71 9.77
CA VAL A 41 6.56 -12.55 8.53
C VAL A 41 5.20 -11.88 8.79
N TYR A 42 4.53 -12.25 9.88
CA TYR A 42 3.27 -11.62 10.27
C TYR A 42 3.42 -10.12 10.49
N HIS A 43 4.44 -9.71 11.27
CA HIS A 43 4.75 -8.30 11.50
C HIS A 43 5.25 -7.62 10.22
N GLY A 44 6.04 -8.31 9.40
CA GLY A 44 6.53 -7.86 8.10
C GLY A 44 5.41 -7.44 7.17
N ARG A 45 4.39 -8.30 7.02
CA ARG A 45 3.20 -8.00 6.22
C ARG A 45 2.39 -6.84 6.79
N LYS A 46 2.34 -6.68 8.11
CA LYS A 46 1.65 -5.55 8.75
C LYS A 46 2.39 -4.23 8.59
N ILE A 47 3.72 -4.24 8.58
CA ILE A 47 4.52 -3.01 8.47
C ILE A 47 4.73 -2.66 7.00
N ARG A 48 5.38 -3.52 6.21
CA ARG A 48 5.66 -3.29 4.78
C ARG A 48 4.39 -3.31 3.92
N GLY A 49 3.40 -4.14 4.27
CA GLY A 49 2.14 -4.22 3.55
C GLY A 49 1.12 -3.12 3.90
N ARG A 50 1.32 -2.38 5.01
CA ARG A 50 0.49 -1.20 5.32
C ARG A 50 0.97 0.06 4.61
N VAL A 51 2.21 0.15 4.13
CA VAL A 51 2.73 1.35 3.44
C VAL A 51 1.83 1.76 2.25
N ASN A 52 1.13 0.83 1.60
CA ASN A 52 0.14 1.13 0.55
C ASN A 52 -1.33 1.23 1.01
N ARG A 53 -1.63 0.99 2.30
CA ARG A 53 -3.00 1.03 2.87
C ARG A 53 -3.22 2.11 3.93
N SER A 54 -2.17 2.59 4.62
CA SER A 54 -2.32 3.48 5.79
C SER A 54 -2.53 4.97 5.46
N HIS A 55 -2.55 5.39 4.20
CA HIS A 55 -3.00 6.75 3.87
C HIS A 55 -4.53 6.91 3.83
N LYS A 56 -5.31 5.86 4.15
CA LYS A 56 -6.79 5.90 4.08
C LYS A 56 -7.54 5.72 5.40
N TYR A 57 -6.88 5.40 6.53
CA TYR A 57 -7.59 4.98 7.75
C TYR A 57 -7.13 5.63 9.07
N ASP A 58 -6.23 6.62 9.07
CA ASP A 58 -5.78 7.28 10.32
C ASP A 58 -6.67 8.46 10.78
N ALA A 59 -7.96 8.48 10.41
CA ALA A 59 -8.91 9.50 10.87
C ALA A 59 -10.12 8.93 11.63
N MET A 60 -10.20 7.63 11.88
CA MET A 60 -11.40 7.07 12.49
C MET A 60 -11.12 5.76 13.20
N GLU A 61 -10.68 5.81 14.47
CA GLU A 61 -11.00 4.76 15.46
C GLU A 61 -10.68 5.23 16.89
N GLN A 62 -11.53 6.12 17.41
CA GLN A 62 -12.00 6.01 18.80
C GLN A 62 -13.50 5.73 18.73
N THR A 63 -13.92 4.49 18.96
CA THR A 63 -15.14 4.14 19.70
C THR A 63 -15.29 2.62 19.80
N THR A 64 -15.81 2.22 20.94
CA THR A 64 -15.91 0.89 21.57
C THR A 64 -16.84 -0.11 20.86
N PRO A 65 -16.74 -1.43 21.16
CA PRO A 65 -17.53 -2.47 20.52
C PRO A 65 -18.92 -2.62 21.15
N SER A 66 -19.95 -2.84 20.32
CA SER A 66 -21.23 -3.43 20.73
C SER A 66 -21.71 -4.43 19.66
N PRO A 67 -22.12 -5.66 20.02
CA PRO A 67 -22.53 -6.69 19.08
C PRO A 67 -24.05 -6.72 18.93
N ALA A 68 -24.58 -6.51 17.72
CA ALA A 68 -25.98 -6.79 17.45
C ALA A 68 -26.24 -7.02 15.95
N SER A 69 -26.80 -8.21 15.69
CA SER A 69 -27.85 -8.46 14.69
C SER A 69 -27.46 -8.72 13.23
N LEU A 70 -27.41 -10.03 12.94
CA LEU A 70 -27.94 -10.70 11.75
C LEU A 70 -28.80 -9.84 10.81
N GLN A 71 -28.43 -9.78 9.53
CA GLN A 71 -29.35 -9.98 8.41
C GLN A 71 -28.57 -10.19 7.10
N MET A 72 -28.77 -11.36 6.50
CA MET A 72 -28.55 -11.60 5.07
C MET A 72 -29.61 -10.81 4.29
N PRO A 73 -29.32 -10.42 3.05
CA PRO A 73 -30.01 -11.11 1.98
C PRO A 73 -29.11 -11.49 0.81
N VAL A 74 -29.40 -12.67 0.27
CA VAL A 74 -29.05 -13.12 -1.08
C VAL A 74 -29.73 -12.19 -2.09
N PHE A 75 -29.01 -11.66 -3.08
CA PHE A 75 -29.54 -11.39 -4.42
C PHE A 75 -28.40 -11.34 -5.46
N THR A 76 -28.43 -12.36 -6.31
CA THR A 76 -28.18 -12.44 -7.77
C THR A 76 -27.01 -11.67 -8.40
N GLU A 77 -26.20 -12.43 -9.14
CA GLU A 77 -25.25 -11.98 -10.16
C GLU A 77 -25.91 -11.02 -11.16
N GLU A 78 -25.44 -9.78 -11.21
CA GLU A 78 -25.32 -9.05 -12.47
C GLU A 78 -23.97 -8.33 -12.50
N ALA A 79 -23.15 -8.75 -13.46
CA ALA A 79 -21.92 -8.10 -13.83
C ALA A 79 -22.22 -6.69 -14.35
N GLN A 80 -22.12 -5.69 -13.48
CA GLN A 80 -21.95 -4.31 -13.90
C GLN A 80 -20.61 -3.83 -13.36
N SER A 81 -19.69 -3.67 -14.33
CA SER A 81 -18.42 -2.99 -14.23
C SER A 81 -18.55 -1.70 -13.42
N THR A 82 -18.25 -1.79 -12.13
CA THR A 82 -17.95 -0.63 -11.30
C THR A 82 -16.64 -0.05 -11.82
N SER A 83 -16.73 0.85 -12.81
CA SER A 83 -15.69 1.82 -13.08
C SER A 83 -15.50 2.61 -11.79
N TYR A 84 -14.50 2.21 -11.01
CA TYR A 84 -14.00 2.98 -9.89
C TYR A 84 -13.53 4.31 -10.47
N GLU A 85 -14.42 5.29 -10.54
CA GLU A 85 -14.05 6.68 -10.71
C GLU A 85 -13.34 7.08 -9.41
N THR A 86 -12.08 6.67 -9.34
CA THR A 86 -11.09 7.35 -8.52
C THR A 86 -11.24 8.82 -8.87
N SER A 87 -11.76 9.59 -7.93
CA SER A 87 -11.67 11.05 -7.86
C SER A 87 -10.19 11.43 -7.87
N GLY A 88 -9.56 11.23 -9.02
CA GLY A 88 -8.15 11.44 -9.26
C GLY A 88 -7.99 12.90 -9.59
N THR A 89 -7.18 13.59 -8.79
CA THR A 89 -6.69 14.93 -9.08
C THR A 89 -6.16 14.93 -10.52
N THR A 90 -6.95 15.50 -11.43
CA THR A 90 -6.62 15.49 -12.85
C THR A 90 -5.62 16.61 -13.09
N LEU A 91 -4.37 16.25 -13.35
CA LEU A 91 -3.32 17.20 -13.70
C LEU A 91 -3.21 17.27 -15.22
N SER A 92 -3.50 18.46 -15.76
CA SER A 92 -3.32 18.76 -17.18
C SER A 92 -2.11 19.66 -17.37
N ILE A 93 -1.00 19.10 -17.85
CA ILE A 93 0.18 19.86 -18.28
C ILE A 93 0.19 19.83 -19.81
N SER A 94 0.17 21.01 -20.43
CA SER A 94 0.28 21.15 -21.88
C SER A 94 1.45 22.07 -22.21
N ARG A 95 2.22 21.70 -23.23
CA ARG A 95 3.34 22.49 -23.72
C ARG A 95 3.31 22.43 -25.25
N LYS A 96 3.46 23.59 -25.89
CA LYS A 96 3.39 23.76 -27.34
C LYS A 96 4.80 24.01 -27.89
N ASP A 97 4.99 23.70 -29.17
CA ASP A 97 6.19 24.06 -29.93
C ASP A 97 7.50 23.46 -29.38
N ILE A 98 7.51 22.15 -29.12
CA ILE A 98 8.71 21.40 -28.72
C ILE A 98 9.33 20.77 -29.97
N SER A 99 10.66 20.84 -30.09
CA SER A 99 11.38 20.08 -31.13
C SER A 99 11.22 18.57 -30.89
N ILE A 100 11.29 17.75 -31.93
CA ILE A 100 11.16 16.30 -31.78
C ILE A 100 12.27 15.74 -30.88
N ASP A 101 13.48 16.29 -31.00
CA ASP A 101 14.63 15.88 -30.22
C ASP A 101 14.46 16.22 -28.73
N ASP A 102 13.85 17.37 -28.42
CA ASP A 102 13.57 17.78 -27.03
C ASP A 102 12.29 17.14 -26.47
N ALA A 103 11.38 16.66 -27.32
CA ALA A 103 10.10 16.10 -26.91
C ALA A 103 10.27 14.87 -26.01
N GLN A 104 11.27 14.03 -26.28
CA GLN A 104 11.57 12.87 -25.46
C GLN A 104 12.01 13.27 -24.05
N ALA A 105 12.99 14.18 -23.96
CA ALA A 105 13.51 14.65 -22.68
C ALA A 105 12.43 15.36 -21.86
N GLU A 106 11.56 16.12 -22.53
CA GLU A 106 10.45 16.81 -21.87
C GLU A 106 9.37 15.83 -21.38
N ALA A 107 9.03 14.80 -22.16
CA ALA A 107 8.09 13.77 -21.74
C ALA A 107 8.59 13.01 -20.49
N GLU A 108 9.88 12.71 -20.43
CA GLU A 108 10.50 12.10 -19.24
C GLU A 108 10.35 12.99 -17.99
N ARG A 109 10.58 14.31 -18.12
CA ARG A 109 10.39 15.26 -17.02
C ARG A 109 8.93 15.33 -16.56
N MET A 110 7.99 15.34 -17.51
CA MET A 110 6.55 15.33 -17.19
C MET A 110 6.13 14.04 -16.45
N ILE A 111 6.66 12.88 -16.86
CA ILE A 111 6.41 11.61 -16.18
C ILE A 111 6.99 11.62 -14.76
N GLN A 112 8.21 12.14 -14.57
CA GLN A 112 8.83 12.25 -13.25
C GLN A 112 8.02 13.16 -12.33
N ALA A 113 7.58 14.32 -12.84
CA ALA A 113 6.72 15.23 -12.08
C ALA A 113 5.38 14.56 -11.71
N ALA A 114 4.75 13.85 -12.65
CA ALA A 114 3.51 13.12 -12.39
C ALA A 114 3.68 12.06 -11.29
N ARG A 115 4.79 11.31 -11.31
CA ARG A 115 5.13 10.34 -10.25
C ARG A 115 5.36 11.00 -8.90
N ALA A 116 6.08 12.12 -8.86
CA ALA A 116 6.30 12.89 -7.63
C ALA A 116 4.99 13.40 -7.02
N LEU A 117 3.98 13.67 -7.87
CA LEU A 117 2.64 14.07 -7.47
C LEU A 117 1.71 12.90 -7.13
N GLY A 118 2.21 11.65 -7.15
CA GLY A 118 1.43 10.46 -6.83
C GLY A 118 0.43 10.05 -7.92
N LEU A 119 0.59 10.56 -9.15
CA LEU A 119 -0.24 10.20 -10.28
C LEU A 119 0.21 8.87 -10.87
N ASN A 120 -0.74 7.94 -10.98
CA ASN A 120 -0.49 6.60 -11.51
C ASN A 120 -0.81 6.47 -13.01
N ARG A 121 -1.44 7.49 -13.61
CA ARG A 121 -1.84 7.51 -15.02
C ARG A 121 -1.68 8.91 -15.59
N ILE A 122 -1.25 8.98 -16.84
CA ILE A 122 -1.15 10.21 -17.63
C ILE A 122 -1.84 9.99 -18.96
N ASN A 123 -2.57 11.00 -19.45
CA ASN A 123 -3.13 11.02 -20.79
C ASN A 123 -2.28 11.96 -21.63
N LEU A 124 -1.70 11.46 -22.73
CA LEU A 124 -0.91 12.25 -23.66
C LEU A 124 -1.71 12.44 -24.95
N THR A 125 -1.90 13.69 -25.35
CA THR A 125 -2.55 14.06 -26.61
C THR A 125 -1.52 14.74 -27.50
N ILE A 126 -1.32 14.20 -28.70
CA ILE A 126 -0.44 14.79 -29.73
C ILE A 126 -1.34 15.37 -30.80
N GLU A 127 -1.32 16.69 -30.95
CA GLU A 127 -2.04 17.42 -32.00
C GLU A 127 -1.10 17.71 -33.18
N LYS A 128 -1.64 17.70 -34.40
CA LYS A 128 -0.90 17.93 -35.66
C LYS A 128 -1.17 19.32 -36.20
#